data_AF-A0A3D2PC43-F1
#
_entry.id   AF-A0A3D2PC43-F1
#
_cell.length_a   1.000
_cell.length_b   1.000
_cell.length_c   1.000
_cell.angle_alpha   90.00
_cell.angle_beta   90.00
_cell.angle_gamma   90.00
#
_symmetry.space_group_name_H-M   'P 1'
#
loop_
_entity.id
_entity.type
_entity.pdbx_description
1 polymer ?
#
loop_
_entity_poly.entity_id
_entity_poly.type
_entity_poly.pdbx_seq_one_letter_code
_entity_poly.pdbx_strand_id
1 'polypeptide(L)'
;MRLPRLPRLRINHQIQAANVRLIDLDGSHLGIKPLAEALAIARSKGSDLVEIAPQANPPACRVIEYSKYLYQLEKRLKQAQK
;
A
#
# COMPACT_ATOMS: atom_id res chain seq x y z
N MET A 1 13.32 22.34 -6.44
CA MET A 1 12.72 21.72 -5.24
C MET A 1 12.83 20.21 -5.35
N ARG A 2 13.54 19.54 -4.44
CA ARG A 2 13.49 18.07 -4.34
C ARG A 2 12.21 17.74 -3.57
N LEU A 3 11.24 17.09 -4.21
CA LEU A 3 10.11 16.50 -3.51
C LEU A 3 10.65 15.60 -2.38
N PRO A 4 10.03 15.59 -1.18
CA PRO A 4 10.46 14.72 -0.10
C PRO A 4 10.53 13.28 -0.63
N ARG A 5 11.62 12.58 -0.30
CA ARG A 5 11.76 11.18 -0.68
C ARG A 5 10.59 10.41 -0.10
N LEU A 6 9.67 9.99 -0.96
CA LEU A 6 8.57 9.13 -0.59
C LEU A 6 9.14 7.91 0.14
N PRO A 7 8.53 7.46 1.26
CA PRO A 7 8.96 6.25 1.92
C PRO A 7 9.00 5.12 0.88
N ARG A 8 10.11 4.38 0.84
CA ARG A 8 10.28 3.21 -0.02
C ARG A 8 9.43 2.06 0.53
N LEU A 9 8.13 2.13 0.28
CA LEU A 9 7.19 1.07 0.63
C LEU A 9 7.42 -0.13 -0.27
N ARG A 10 7.33 -1.33 0.30
CA ARG A 10 7.33 -2.57 -0.48
C ARG A 10 5.95 -2.76 -1.10
N ILE A 11 5.93 -3.04 -2.40
CA ILE A 11 4.70 -3.23 -3.16
C ILE A 11 4.69 -4.59 -3.86
N ASN A 12 3.49 -5.18 -3.97
CA ASN A 12 3.24 -6.39 -4.75
C ASN A 12 4.28 -7.49 -4.46
N HIS A 13 5.10 -7.85 -5.45
CA HIS A 13 6.12 -8.90 -5.37
C HIS A 13 7.32 -8.55 -4.48
N GLN A 14 7.46 -7.30 -4.03
CA GLN A 14 8.51 -6.92 -3.08
C GLN A 14 8.18 -7.37 -1.65
N ILE A 15 6.92 -7.71 -1.38
CA ILE A 15 6.45 -8.21 -0.09
C ILE A 15 6.87 -9.68 0.02
N GLN A 16 7.62 -10.03 1.06
CA GLN A 16 8.18 -11.37 1.24
C GLN A 16 7.48 -12.18 2.34
N ALA A 17 6.54 -11.58 3.06
CA ALA A 17 5.81 -12.24 4.13
C ALA A 17 4.86 -13.32 3.58
N ALA A 18 4.80 -14.48 4.23
CA ALA A 18 3.89 -15.55 3.83
C ALA A 18 2.42 -15.18 4.07
N ASN A 19 2.15 -14.53 5.20
CA ASN A 19 0.83 -14.05 5.61
C ASN A 19 0.88 -12.56 5.89
N VAL A 20 -0.19 -11.87 5.55
CA VAL A 20 -0.32 -10.42 5.71
C VAL A 20 -1.67 -10.08 6.35
N ARG A 21 -1.71 -9.04 7.16
CA ARG A 21 -2.99 -8.45 7.59
C ARG A 21 -3.48 -7.53 6.49
N LEU A 22 -4.57 -7.90 5.83
CA LEU A 22 -5.09 -7.22 4.65
C LEU A 22 -6.10 -6.14 5.01
N ILE A 23 -5.89 -4.94 4.48
CA ILE A 23 -6.81 -3.79 4.57
C ILE A 23 -7.25 -3.46 3.15
N ASP A 24 -8.55 -3.35 2.94
CA ASP A 24 -9.16 -3.07 1.64
C ASP A 24 -9.02 -1.58 1.25
N LEU A 25 -9.37 -1.26 0.00
CA LEU A 25 -9.36 0.09 -0.57
C LEU A 25 -10.24 1.06 0.23
N ASP A 26 -11.42 0.60 0.61
CA ASP A 26 -12.41 1.29 1.44
C ASP A 26 -12.03 1.39 2.92
N GLY A 27 -10.93 0.73 3.32
CA GLY A 27 -10.43 0.74 4.70
C GLY A 27 -10.95 -0.42 5.56
N SER A 28 -11.77 -1.31 5.01
CA SER A 28 -12.23 -2.51 5.72
C SER A 28 -11.07 -3.46 6.02
N HIS A 29 -11.08 -4.05 7.21
CA HIS A 29 -10.10 -5.06 7.60
C HIS A 29 -10.58 -6.44 7.15
N LEU A 30 -9.88 -7.04 6.18
CA LEU A 30 -10.19 -8.38 5.65
C LEU A 30 -9.52 -9.51 6.46
N GLY A 31 -8.86 -9.15 7.56
CA GLY A 31 -8.19 -10.08 8.46
C GLY A 31 -6.80 -10.50 7.97
N ILE A 32 -6.34 -11.67 8.43
CA ILE A 32 -5.06 -12.24 8.02
C ILE A 32 -5.30 -13.12 6.81
N LYS A 33 -4.55 -12.89 5.72
CA LYS A 33 -4.66 -13.61 4.46
C LYS A 33 -3.27 -14.03 3.97
N PRO A 34 -3.14 -15.14 3.22
CA PRO A 34 -1.93 -15.46 2.50
C PRO A 34 -1.56 -14.33 1.53
N LEU A 35 -0.26 -14.09 1.32
CA LEU A 35 0.20 -13.07 0.38
C LEU A 35 -0.38 -13.27 -1.02
N ALA A 36 -0.46 -14.51 -1.49
CA ALA A 36 -1.03 -14.83 -2.81
C ALA A 36 -2.49 -14.39 -2.94
N GLU A 37 -3.30 -14.60 -1.90
CA GLU A 37 -4.71 -14.16 -1.88
C GLU A 37 -4.81 -12.63 -1.84
N ALA A 38 -3.99 -11.97 -1.00
CA ALA A 38 -3.93 -10.51 -0.93
C ALA A 38 -3.53 -9.88 -2.28
N LEU A 39 -2.56 -10.47 -2.98
CA LEU A 39 -2.16 -10.04 -4.33
C LEU A 39 -3.28 -10.25 -5.35
N ALA A 40 -4.00 -11.38 -5.29
CA ALA A 40 -5.13 -11.65 -6.17
C ALA A 40 -6.26 -10.63 -5.97
N ILE A 41 -6.59 -10.30 -4.71
CA ILE A 41 -7.59 -9.27 -4.37
C ILE A 41 -7.17 -7.91 -4.92
N ALA A 42 -5.92 -7.49 -4.71
CA ALA A 42 -5.41 -6.22 -5.23
C ALA A 42 -5.51 -6.16 -6.77
N ARG A 43 -5.06 -7.21 -7.45
CA ARG A 43 -5.14 -7.33 -8.93
C ARG A 43 -6.58 -7.30 -9.44
N SER A 44 -7.50 -8.02 -8.78
CA SER A 44 -8.91 -8.04 -9.17
C SER A 44 -9.57 -6.66 -9.08
N LYS A 45 -9.00 -5.76 -8.28
CA LYS A 45 -9.49 -4.38 -8.10
C LYS A 45 -8.67 -3.36 -8.89
N GLY A 46 -7.76 -3.80 -9.77
CA GLY A 46 -6.87 -2.92 -10.53
C GLY A 46 -5.97 -2.04 -9.64
N SER A 47 -5.66 -2.53 -8.44
CA SER A 47 -4.92 -1.78 -7.41
C SER A 47 -3.65 -2.53 -7.01
N ASP A 48 -2.78 -1.86 -6.26
CA ASP A 48 -1.54 -2.43 -5.76
C ASP A 48 -1.67 -2.84 -4.29
N LEU A 49 -0.98 -3.93 -3.93
CA LEU A 49 -0.81 -4.31 -2.53
C LEU A 49 0.42 -3.59 -1.98
N VAL A 50 0.25 -2.77 -0.95
CA VAL A 50 1.33 -1.98 -0.37
C VAL A 50 1.50 -2.32 1.10
N GLU A 51 2.72 -2.67 1.49
CA GLU A 51 3.08 -2.94 2.88
C GLU A 51 3.24 -1.60 3.62
N ILE A 52 2.33 -1.33 4.57
CA ILE A 52 2.29 -0.07 5.33
C ILE A 52 2.88 -0.21 6.73
N ALA A 53 2.94 -1.43 7.27
CA ALA A 53 3.55 -1.72 8.57
C ALA A 53 4.38 -3.02 8.50
N PRO A 54 5.62 -2.95 8.00
CA PRO A 54 6.53 -4.11 7.94
C PRO A 54 6.90 -4.66 9.32
N GLN A 55 6.85 -3.83 10.37
CA GLN A 55 7.20 -4.20 11.74
C GLN A 55 6.14 -5.03 12.46
N ALA A 56 4.92 -5.12 11.91
CA ALA A 56 3.85 -5.91 12.50
C ALA A 56 4.04 -7.41 12.19
N ASN A 57 3.56 -8.29 13.08
CA ASN A 57 3.53 -9.73 12.85
C ASN A 57 2.08 -10.24 12.94
N PRO A 58 1.41 -10.59 11.82
CA PRO A 58 1.86 -10.46 10.43
C PRO A 58 1.89 -8.99 9.94
N PRO A 59 2.71 -8.66 8.93
CA PRO A 59 2.83 -7.30 8.42
C PRO A 59 1.50 -6.82 7.82
N ALA A 60 1.19 -5.53 8.03
CA ALA A 60 -0.05 -4.96 7.53
C ALA A 60 0.14 -4.46 6.09
N CYS A 61 -0.69 -4.99 5.19
CA CYS A 61 -0.73 -4.62 3.79
C CYS A 61 -2.08 -3.99 3.46
N ARG A 62 -2.06 -2.90 2.72
CA ARG A 62 -3.25 -2.18 2.28
C ARG A 62 -3.34 -2.21 0.76
N VAL A 63 -4.54 -2.47 0.26
CA VAL A 63 -4.83 -2.33 -1.17
C VAL A 63 -5.01 -0.84 -1.47
N ILE A 64 -4.14 -0.28 -2.31
CA ILE A 64 -4.18 1.12 -2.72
C ILE A 64 -3.84 1.27 -4.20
N GLU A 65 -4.39 2.29 -4.84
CA GLU A 65 -4.00 2.69 -6.19
C GLU A 65 -2.75 3.58 -6.10
N TYR A 66 -1.56 2.98 -6.21
CA TYR A 66 -0.30 3.64 -5.87
C TYR A 66 -0.05 4.91 -6.69
N SER A 67 -0.29 4.86 -8.00
CA SER A 67 -0.14 6.01 -8.92
C SER A 67 -1.02 7.20 -8.50
N LYS A 68 -2.27 6.95 -8.12
CA LYS A 68 -3.20 7.99 -7.68
C LYS A 68 -2.82 8.54 -6.30
N TYR A 69 -2.36 7.67 -5.40
CA TYR A 69 -1.87 8.07 -4.08
C TYR A 69 -0.66 9.00 -4.21
N LEU A 70 0.32 8.65 -5.05
CA LEU A 70 1.49 9.50 -5.32
C LEU A 70 1.09 10.86 -5.89
N TYR A 71 0.22 10.89 -6.90
CA TYR A 71 -0.26 12.13 -7.49
C TYR A 71 -0.96 13.03 -6.47
N GLN A 72 -1.84 12.46 -5.63
CA GLN A 72 -2.52 13.21 -4.58
C GLN A 72 -1.55 13.74 -3.53
N LEU A 73 -0.55 12.94 -3.13
CA LEU A 73 0.47 13.36 -2.17
C LEU A 73 1.32 14.50 -2.72
N GLU A 74 1.79 14.40 -3.98
CA GLU A 74 2.53 15.47 -4.65
C GLU A 74 1.71 16.76 -4.76
N LYS A 75 0.42 16.66 -5.12
CA LYS A 75 -0.46 17.83 -5.20
C LYS A 75 -0.61 18.51 -3.85
N ARG A 76 -0.85 17.75 -2.77
CA ARG A 76 -0.93 18.29 -1.39
C ARG A 76 0.38 18.94 -0.96
N LEU A 77 1.52 18.31 -1.24
CA LEU A 77 2.84 18.84 -0.89
C LEU A 77 3.18 20.14 -1.65
N LYS A 78 2.73 20.27 -2.90
CA LYS A 78 2.87 21.51 -3.69
C LYS A 78 1.96 22.63 -3.17
N GLN A 79 0.75 22.29 -2.71
CA GLN A 79 -0.20 23.25 -2.13
C GLN A 79 0.25 23.74 -0.76
N ALA A 80 0.87 22.90 0.05
CA ALA A 80 1.39 23.27 1.38
C ALA A 80 2.68 24.12 1.33
N GLN A 81 3.34 24.20 0.17
CA GLN A 81 4.54 25.01 -0.04
C GLN A 81 4.25 26.38 -0.69
N LYS A 82 2.97 26.73 -0.84
CA LYS A 82 2.51 28.01 -1.40
C LYS A 82 1.85 28.84 -0.30
#